data_AF-A0A430RP32-F1
#
_entry.id   AF-A0A430RP32-F1
#
_cell.length_a   1.000
_cell.length_b   1.000
_cell.length_c   1.000
_cell.angle_alpha   90.00
_cell.angle_beta   90.00
_cell.angle_gamma   90.00
#
_symmetry.space_group_name_H-M   'P 1'
#
loop_
_entity.id
_entity.type
_entity.pdbx_description
1 polymer ?
#
loop_
_entity_poly.entity_id
_entity_poly.type
_entity_poly.pdbx_seq_one_letter_code
_entity_poly.pdbx_strand_id
1 'polypeptide(L)' 'AGKDPPCPRCGSQEVVLKNTFGATLCKMLYQCAACGEVFEAFKTV' A
#
# COMPACT_ATOMS: atom_id res chain seq x y z
N ALA A 1 -0.16 13.13 8.70
CA ALA A 1 -1.25 12.86 7.75
C ALA A 1 -0.77 11.81 6.76
N GLY A 2 -1.07 10.54 7.02
CA GLY A 2 -0.70 9.45 6.11
C GLY A 2 -1.62 9.50 4.90
N LYS A 3 -1.05 9.79 3.73
CA LYS A 3 -1.77 9.73 2.46
C LYS A 3 -1.40 8.40 1.83
N ASP A 4 -2.33 7.45 1.85
CA ASP A 4 -2.09 6.14 1.26
C ASP A 4 -1.79 6.30 -0.24
N PRO A 5 -0.82 5.54 -0.78
CA PRO A 5 -0.41 5.64 -2.17
C PRO A 5 -1.52 5.13 -3.11
N PRO A 6 -1.77 5.80 -4.24
CA PRO A 6 -2.68 5.28 -5.25
C PRO A 6 -2.10 4.02 -5.90
N CYS A 7 -2.96 3.13 -6.37
CA CYS A 7 -2.52 1.91 -7.03
C CYS A 7 -1.69 2.22 -8.30
N PRO A 8 -0.46 1.70 -8.44
CA PRO A 8 0.39 1.99 -9.61
C PRO A 8 -0.12 1.34 -10.91
N ARG A 9 -1.12 0.46 -10.83
CA ARG A 9 -1.61 -0.33 -11.96
C ARG A 9 -2.90 0.18 -12.58
N CYS A 10 -3.83 0.66 -11.76
CA CYS A 10 -5.10 1.22 -12.23
C CYS A 10 -5.32 2.68 -11.81
N GLY A 11 -4.47 3.23 -10.94
CA GLY A 11 -4.64 4.57 -10.36
C GLY A 11 -5.74 4.66 -9.30
N SER A 12 -6.37 3.53 -8.91
CA SER A 12 -7.43 3.54 -7.91
C SER A 12 -6.90 3.92 -6.53
N GLN A 13 -7.69 4.70 -5.79
CA GLN A 13 -7.43 5.08 -4.40
C GLN A 13 -7.99 4.06 -3.40
N GLU A 14 -8.78 3.09 -3.88
CA GLU A 14 -9.26 1.97 -3.08
C GLU A 14 -8.14 0.94 -2.88
N VAL A 15 -7.21 1.29 -1.99
CA VAL A 15 -6.14 0.39 -1.55
C VAL A 15 -6.33 0.07 -0.07
N VAL A 16 -6.19 -1.20 0.26
CA VAL A 16 -6.33 -1.73 1.62
C VAL A 16 -4.96 -2.15 2.10
N LEU A 17 -4.54 -1.60 3.24
CA LEU A 17 -3.30 -1.99 3.90
C LEU A 17 -3.46 -3.43 4.43
N LYS A 18 -2.65 -4.35 3.93
CA LYS A 18 -2.76 -5.79 4.24
C LYS A 18 -2.08 -6.15 5.55
N ASN A 19 -0.82 -5.76 5.78
CA ASN A 19 -0.17 -5.85 7.10
C ASN A 19 1.28 -5.33 7.09
N THR A 20 1.73 -4.88 8.26
CA THR A 20 3.10 -4.44 8.60
C THR A 20 4.01 -5.62 9.00
N PHE A 21 3.96 -6.75 8.29
CA PHE A 21 4.69 -7.97 8.68
C PHE A 21 6.13 -7.97 8.15
N GLY A 22 7.02 -7.31 8.88
CA GLY A 22 8.46 -7.46 8.73
C GLY A 22 9.17 -6.65 9.81
N ALA A 23 10.23 -7.19 10.39
CA ALA A 23 11.00 -6.61 11.51
C ALA A 23 11.61 -5.21 11.24
N THR A 24 11.29 -4.60 10.09
CA THR A 24 11.70 -3.25 9.69
C THR A 24 10.44 -2.44 9.38
N LEU A 25 10.09 -1.52 10.28
CA LEU A 25 8.86 -0.69 10.29
C LEU A 25 8.67 0.23 9.06
N CYS A 26 9.56 0.15 8.06
CA CYS A 26 9.58 1.06 6.90
C CYS A 26 8.82 0.55 5.68
N LYS A 27 8.40 -0.72 5.64
CA LYS A 27 7.66 -1.30 4.51
C LYS A 27 6.22 -1.65 4.88
N MET A 28 5.30 -1.26 4.02
CA MET A 28 3.87 -1.50 4.15
C MET A 28 3.35 -2.20 2.90
N LEU A 29 2.59 -3.28 3.07
CA LEU A 29 1.98 -4.00 1.97
C LEU A 29 0.55 -3.49 1.74
N TYR A 30 0.28 -3.02 0.53
CA TYR A 30 -1.03 -2.53 0.10
C TYR A 30 -1.62 -3.47 -0.95
N GLN A 31 -2.94 -3.61 -0.94
CA GLN A 31 -3.68 -4.34 -1.96
C GLN A 31 -4.80 -3.48 -2.53
N CYS A 32 -4.86 -3.32 -3.85
CA CYS A 32 -5.94 -2.61 -4.50
C CYS A 32 -7.22 -3.44 -4.52
N ALA A 33 -8.34 -2.87 -4.07
CA ALA A 33 -9.66 -3.52 -4.13
C ALA A 33 -10.27 -3.49 -5.55
N ALA A 34 -9.88 -2.52 -6.39
CA ALA A 34 -10.42 -2.38 -7.74
C ALA A 34 -9.82 -3.39 -8.74
N CYS A 35 -8.50 -3.57 -8.73
CA CYS A 35 -7.81 -4.48 -9.66
C CYS A 35 -7.22 -5.73 -8.97
N GLY A 36 -7.23 -5.79 -7.64
CA GLY A 36 -6.65 -6.90 -6.88
C GLY A 36 -5.13 -6.85 -6.72
N GLU A 37 -4.46 -5.88 -7.35
CA GLU A 37 -3.01 -5.78 -7.40
C GLU A 37 -2.41 -5.52 -6.00
N VAL A 38 -1.42 -6.32 -5.61
CA VAL A 38 -0.70 -6.18 -4.35
C VAL A 38 0.63 -5.47 -4.60
N PHE A 39 0.94 -4.43 -3.84
CA PHE A 39 2.17 -3.66 -3.97
C PHE A 39 2.73 -3.22 -2.62
N GLU A 40 4.04 -3.02 -2.56
CA GLU A 40 4.73 -2.51 -1.36
C GLU A 40 4.89 -1.00 -1.48
N ALA A 41 4.61 -0.27 -0.40
CA ALA A 41 4.93 1.14 -0.30
C ALA A 41 5.70 1.43 0.98
N PHE A 42 6.60 2.39 0.90
CA PHE A 42 7.38 2.85 2.02
C PHE A 42 6.66 4.00 2.71
N LYS A 43 6.59 3.96 4.04
CA LYS A 43 6.23 5.15 4.81
C LYS A 43 7.45 6.07 4.75
N THR A 44 7.38 7.12 3.93
CA THR A 44 8.37 8.19 3.98
C THR A 44 8.23 8.88 5.34
N VAL A 45 9.27 8.79 6.19
CA VAL A 45 9.40 9.60 7.41
C VAL A 45 9.42 11.08 7.04
#